data_AF-A0A7S7NNM6-F1
#
_entry.id   AF-A0A7S7NNM6-F1
#
_cell.length_a   1.000
_cell.length_b   1.000
_cell.length_c   1.000
_cell.angle_alpha   90.00
_cell.angle_beta   90.00
_cell.angle_gamma   90.00
#
_symmetry.space_group_name_H-M   'P 1'
#
loop_
_entity.id
_entity.type
_entity.pdbx_description
1 polymer ?
#
loop_
_entity_poly.entity_id
_entity_poly.type
_entity_poly.pdbx_seq_one_letter_code
_entity_poly.pdbx_strand_id
1 'polypeptide(L)'
;MSQTCSRLLFAVLLPLTAVRGDGTVPQRTAAVVLFPGAQVMGYAAPIDILRYGGTSVFTVAEQPTVVTNGDLSVNAQYTFENAPDPDILLVPGSSNMKAELENPRLLSFLRDKAGKAQVVLSVSNGSFLLGKAGLLDDHTATATFGLTDGLRRIAPLARVVDDVRYTDSGKYVTSAGLSAGIDAALHVLEKLDGRGAAQMAALAVEYNWDPEGSFVRSQLADRLCAFRYAVTSAQSIRREGDEEQWVNEWAVTDPSSPEVVFEAFQTAIRQHVTWMESTPQWTKIDGEDAPLRSQWRFRDERDRSWRGVLEVTPNTVSGQGVAVRLSLHLDPRRASI
;
A
#
# COMPACT_ATOMS: atom_id res chain seq x y z
N MET A 1 46.48 -36.74 15.17
CA MET A 1 47.32 -35.52 15.18
C MET A 1 47.52 -35.09 13.74
N SER A 2 47.39 -33.78 13.44
CA SER A 2 47.37 -33.16 12.11
C SER A 2 45.97 -32.98 11.51
N GLN A 3 45.43 -31.76 11.55
CA GLN A 3 45.50 -30.81 10.43
C GLN A 3 44.85 -29.49 10.87
N THR A 4 45.67 -28.45 11.00
CA THR A 4 45.26 -27.09 11.27
C THR A 4 44.62 -26.53 10.01
N CYS A 5 43.30 -26.38 10.01
CA CYS A 5 42.55 -25.81 8.90
C CYS A 5 42.79 -24.29 8.86
N SER A 6 43.67 -23.85 7.95
CA SER A 6 43.93 -22.43 7.69
C SER A 6 42.67 -21.81 7.05
N ARG A 7 41.96 -20.99 7.83
CA ARG A 7 40.87 -20.14 7.30
C ARG A 7 41.51 -18.99 6.52
N LEU A 8 41.53 -19.08 5.20
CA LEU A 8 41.70 -17.92 4.34
C LEU A 8 40.50 -17.00 4.54
N LEU A 9 40.68 -15.88 5.25
CA LEU A 9 39.80 -14.73 5.13
C LEU A 9 39.99 -14.16 3.71
N PHE A 10 39.04 -14.44 2.81
CA PHE A 10 38.84 -13.58 1.66
C PHE A 10 38.12 -12.32 2.16
N ALA A 11 38.90 -11.28 2.46
CA ALA A 11 38.37 -9.94 2.53
C ALA A 11 37.92 -9.55 1.12
N VAL A 12 36.62 -9.68 0.83
CA VAL A 12 36.00 -9.03 -0.32
C VAL A 12 35.97 -7.53 0.01
N LEU A 13 37.09 -6.87 -0.23
CA LEU A 13 37.12 -5.42 -0.41
C LEU A 13 36.30 -5.15 -1.67
N LEU A 14 35.02 -4.83 -1.50
CA LEU A 14 34.26 -4.16 -2.55
C LEU A 14 35.05 -2.90 -2.90
N PRO A 15 35.53 -2.75 -4.14
CA PRO A 15 36.16 -1.50 -4.52
C PRO A 15 35.05 -0.45 -4.55
N LEU A 16 34.99 0.39 -3.51
CA LEU A 16 34.34 1.70 -3.53
C LEU A 16 35.18 2.63 -4.41
N THR A 17 35.37 2.24 -5.67
CA THR A 17 35.91 3.09 -6.70
C THR A 17 34.92 3.02 -7.84
N ALA A 18 34.12 4.08 -7.98
CA ALA A 18 33.43 4.36 -9.22
C ALA A 18 34.46 4.22 -10.35
N VAL A 19 34.23 3.28 -11.25
CA VAL A 19 34.90 3.26 -12.54
C VAL A 19 34.50 4.57 -13.20
N ARG A 20 35.40 5.57 -13.16
CA ARG A 20 35.33 6.73 -14.04
C ARG A 20 35.72 6.25 -15.42
N GLY A 21 34.75 5.65 -16.11
CA GLY A 21 34.76 5.60 -17.56
C GLY A 21 34.62 7.04 -18.07
N ASP A 22 35.55 7.42 -18.92
CA ASP A 22 35.61 8.68 -19.67
C ASP A 22 34.54 8.78 -20.79
N GLY A 23 33.60 7.84 -20.84
CA GLY A 23 32.32 7.99 -21.51
C GLY A 23 31.22 8.23 -20.47
N THR A 24 30.90 9.49 -20.17
CA THR A 24 29.83 9.82 -19.23
C THR A 24 28.49 9.42 -19.83
N VAL A 25 27.99 8.23 -19.52
CA VAL A 25 26.57 7.92 -19.65
C VAL A 25 25.83 8.99 -18.83
N PRO A 26 24.91 9.77 -19.42
CA PRO A 26 24.18 10.80 -18.69
C PRO A 26 23.51 10.18 -17.45
N GLN A 27 23.81 10.73 -16.28
CA GLN A 27 23.22 10.27 -15.04
C GLN A 27 21.75 10.72 -15.00
N ARG A 28 20.81 9.77 -14.88
CA ARG A 28 19.38 10.08 -14.77
C ARG A 28 19.10 10.98 -13.57
N THR A 29 18.08 11.81 -13.68
CA THR A 29 17.64 12.75 -12.66
C THR A 29 16.24 12.44 -12.16
N ALA A 30 16.01 12.58 -10.86
CA ALA A 30 14.68 12.45 -10.27
C ALA A 30 14.31 13.70 -9.46
N ALA A 31 13.13 14.26 -9.76
CA ALA A 31 12.49 15.28 -8.95
C ALA A 31 11.54 14.63 -7.96
N VAL A 32 11.74 14.88 -6.67
CA VAL A 32 10.87 14.42 -5.60
C VAL A 32 10.04 15.59 -5.09
N VAL A 33 8.73 15.52 -5.33
CA VAL A 33 7.79 16.59 -4.98
C VAL A 33 7.48 16.53 -3.49
N LEU A 34 7.71 17.64 -2.78
CA LEU A 34 7.36 17.82 -1.38
C LEU A 34 6.28 18.89 -1.25
N PHE A 35 5.38 18.66 -0.31
CA PHE A 35 4.26 19.55 0.01
C PHE A 35 3.84 19.34 1.48
N PRO A 36 3.10 20.29 2.09
CA PRO A 36 2.65 20.17 3.47
C PRO A 36 1.96 18.83 3.76
N GLY A 37 2.44 18.12 4.79
CA GLY A 37 1.88 16.82 5.17
C GLY A 37 2.24 15.64 4.26
N ALA A 38 3.19 15.78 3.32
CA ALA A 38 3.72 14.64 2.56
C ALA A 38 4.23 13.54 3.51
N GLN A 39 3.92 12.27 3.24
CA GLN A 39 4.32 11.15 4.08
C GLN A 39 5.83 10.87 3.95
N VAL A 40 6.55 10.92 5.08
CA VAL A 40 8.02 10.82 5.14
C VAL A 40 8.57 9.61 4.39
N MET A 41 8.12 8.41 4.75
CA MET A 41 8.56 7.18 4.10
C MET A 41 8.18 7.15 2.60
N GLY A 42 7.11 7.85 2.21
CA GLY A 42 6.62 7.88 0.83
C GLY A 42 7.52 8.62 -0.14
N TYR A 43 8.38 9.52 0.35
CA TYR A 43 9.41 10.17 -0.44
C TYR A 43 10.83 9.74 -0.05
N ALA A 44 11.10 9.53 1.23
CA ALA A 44 12.46 9.24 1.72
C ALA A 44 12.96 7.86 1.26
N ALA A 45 12.13 6.82 1.34
CA ALA A 45 12.58 5.49 0.95
C ALA A 45 12.84 5.39 -0.57
N PRO A 46 11.99 5.92 -1.47
CA PRO A 46 12.33 6.01 -2.89
C PRO A 46 13.55 6.87 -3.20
N ILE A 47 13.83 7.95 -2.45
CA ILE A 47 15.07 8.74 -2.62
C ILE A 47 16.28 7.83 -2.47
N ASP A 48 16.34 7.03 -1.40
CA ASP A 48 17.47 6.12 -1.15
C ASP A 48 17.59 5.08 -2.26
N ILE A 49 16.48 4.42 -2.61
CA ILE A 49 16.47 3.41 -3.70
C ILE A 49 17.02 4.00 -5.00
N LEU A 50 16.46 5.13 -5.46
CA LEU A 50 16.87 5.75 -6.71
C LEU A 50 18.36 6.17 -6.68
N ARG A 51 18.83 6.72 -5.55
CA ARG A 51 20.23 7.10 -5.37
C ARG A 51 21.18 5.91 -5.43
N TYR A 52 20.86 4.81 -4.75
CA TYR A 52 21.68 3.59 -4.81
C TYR A 52 21.65 2.93 -6.19
N GLY A 53 20.58 3.15 -6.97
CA GLY A 53 20.51 2.80 -8.39
C GLY A 53 21.30 3.71 -9.32
N GLY A 54 21.98 4.75 -8.80
CA GLY A 54 22.78 5.69 -9.59
C GLY A 54 22.02 6.92 -10.08
N THR A 55 20.75 7.12 -9.70
CA THR A 55 19.97 8.32 -10.07
C THR A 55 20.38 9.53 -9.24
N SER A 56 20.55 10.68 -9.88
CA SER A 56 20.73 11.98 -9.21
C SER A 56 19.38 12.52 -8.75
N VAL A 57 19.14 12.54 -7.43
CA VAL A 57 17.84 12.91 -6.87
C VAL A 57 17.89 14.30 -6.24
N PHE A 58 16.92 15.15 -6.59
CA PHE A 58 16.68 16.47 -6.00
C PHE A 58 15.23 16.61 -5.50
N THR A 59 15.03 17.42 -4.47
CA THR A 59 13.70 17.73 -3.92
C THR A 59 13.18 19.05 -4.45
N VAL A 60 11.87 19.11 -4.67
CA VAL A 60 11.19 20.31 -5.17
C VAL A 60 9.90 20.56 -4.38
N ALA A 61 9.64 21.80 -4.02
CA ALA A 61 8.42 22.19 -3.31
C ALA A 61 7.90 23.57 -3.77
N GLU A 62 6.71 23.95 -3.32
CA GLU A 62 6.20 25.31 -3.58
C GLU A 62 7.02 26.37 -2.84
N GLN A 63 7.38 26.08 -1.60
CA GLN A 63 8.17 26.94 -0.71
C GLN A 63 9.50 26.25 -0.39
N PRO A 64 10.60 27.00 -0.18
CA PRO A 64 11.92 26.43 0.11
C PRO A 64 11.96 25.52 1.34
N THR A 65 11.08 25.76 2.31
CA THR A 65 10.93 24.92 3.51
C THR A 65 9.49 24.43 3.60
N VAL A 66 9.33 23.13 3.89
CA VAL A 66 8.03 22.46 3.95
C VAL A 66 7.95 21.59 5.20
N VAL A 67 6.81 21.65 5.90
CA VAL A 67 6.51 20.78 7.04
C VAL A 67 5.77 19.56 6.54
N THR A 68 6.46 18.43 6.53
CA THR A 68 5.93 17.12 6.10
C THR A 68 5.25 16.39 7.27
N ASN A 69 4.69 15.21 7.03
CA ASN A 69 3.95 14.46 8.06
C ASN A 69 4.85 14.15 9.28
N GLY A 70 4.27 14.20 10.49
CA GLY A 70 5.04 14.05 11.73
C GLY A 70 5.86 15.30 12.10
N ASP A 71 5.43 16.48 11.63
CA ASP A 71 6.02 17.79 11.93
C ASP A 71 7.49 17.94 11.50
N LEU A 72 7.94 17.14 10.53
CA LEU A 72 9.30 17.20 10.01
C LEU A 72 9.45 18.35 9.00
N SER A 73 10.26 19.35 9.37
CA SER A 73 10.65 20.45 8.51
C SER A 73 11.78 20.04 7.55
N VAL A 74 11.54 20.15 6.25
CA VAL A 74 12.48 19.77 5.18
C VAL A 74 12.77 20.97 4.29
N ASN A 75 14.04 21.19 3.96
CA ASN A 75 14.43 22.18 2.96
C ASN A 75 14.45 21.53 1.57
N ALA A 76 13.59 22.02 0.67
CA ALA A 76 13.59 21.63 -0.72
C ALA A 76 14.79 22.26 -1.45
N GLN A 77 15.42 21.49 -2.33
CA GLN A 77 16.56 21.99 -3.11
C GLN A 77 16.13 23.01 -4.17
N TYR A 78 14.93 22.82 -4.73
CA TYR A 78 14.34 23.71 -5.74
C TYR A 78 12.92 24.11 -5.34
N THR A 79 12.46 25.24 -5.89
CA THR A 79 11.05 25.62 -5.90
C THR A 79 10.40 25.20 -7.22
N PHE A 80 9.08 25.24 -7.30
CA PHE A 80 8.37 25.01 -8.57
C PHE A 80 8.81 25.94 -9.71
N GLU A 81 9.35 27.12 -9.38
CA GLU A 81 9.78 28.14 -10.35
C GLU A 81 11.15 27.86 -10.97
N ASN A 82 12.05 27.16 -10.25
CA ASN A 82 13.44 26.99 -10.66
C ASN A 82 13.89 25.52 -10.77
N ALA A 83 12.99 24.56 -10.55
CA ALA A 83 13.31 23.16 -10.67
C ALA A 83 13.70 22.78 -12.11
N PRO A 84 14.81 22.03 -12.31
CA PRO A 84 15.16 21.50 -13.62
C PRO A 84 14.14 20.45 -14.08
N ASP A 85 14.20 20.06 -15.35
CA ASP A 85 13.35 18.99 -15.88
C ASP A 85 13.94 17.62 -15.47
N PRO A 86 13.15 16.73 -14.85
CA PRO A 86 13.64 15.43 -14.40
C PRO A 86 13.39 14.32 -15.43
N ASP A 87 14.17 13.25 -15.38
CA ASP A 87 13.84 11.99 -16.05
C ASP A 87 12.74 11.21 -15.29
N ILE A 88 12.72 11.33 -13.97
CA ILE A 88 11.74 10.69 -13.07
C ILE A 88 11.05 11.75 -12.21
N LEU A 89 9.73 11.84 -12.28
CA LEU A 89 8.94 12.66 -11.35
C LEU A 89 8.32 11.78 -10.27
N LEU A 90 8.66 12.01 -9.01
CA LEU A 90 8.13 11.27 -7.87
C LEU A 90 7.12 12.11 -7.07
N VAL A 91 5.91 11.57 -6.89
CA VAL A 91 4.82 12.21 -6.15
C VAL A 91 4.41 11.34 -4.94
N PRO A 92 4.76 11.74 -3.70
CA PRO A 92 4.41 10.98 -2.51
C PRO A 92 2.94 11.14 -2.12
N GLY A 93 2.48 10.29 -1.21
CA GLY A 93 1.18 10.41 -0.55
C GLY A 93 1.18 11.38 0.63
N SER A 94 0.02 11.55 1.26
CA SER A 94 -0.19 12.36 2.45
C SER A 94 -1.30 11.81 3.34
N SER A 95 -1.18 12.04 4.65
CA SER A 95 -2.27 11.81 5.61
C SER A 95 -3.43 12.79 5.43
N ASN A 96 -3.20 13.96 4.81
CA ASN A 96 -4.22 14.97 4.54
C ASN A 96 -4.01 15.63 3.16
N MET A 97 -4.66 15.10 2.13
CA MET A 97 -4.52 15.57 0.76
C MET A 97 -5.46 16.75 0.38
N LYS A 98 -6.34 17.18 1.29
CA LYS A 98 -7.48 18.04 0.92
C LYS A 98 -7.04 19.39 0.33
N ALA A 99 -6.06 20.04 0.94
CA ALA A 99 -5.55 21.33 0.46
C ALA A 99 -4.81 21.18 -0.87
N GLU A 100 -3.96 20.15 -0.99
CA GLU A 100 -3.11 19.94 -2.17
C GLU A 100 -3.88 19.51 -3.41
N LEU A 101 -5.01 18.80 -3.25
CA LEU A 101 -5.92 18.51 -4.35
C LEU A 101 -6.57 19.76 -4.94
N GLU A 102 -6.60 20.88 -4.22
CA GLU A 102 -7.12 22.15 -4.71
C GLU A 102 -6.00 23.19 -4.93
N ASN A 103 -4.72 22.78 -4.87
CA ASN A 103 -3.58 23.67 -5.09
C ASN A 103 -3.27 23.80 -6.60
N PRO A 104 -3.62 24.92 -7.26
CA PRO A 104 -3.41 25.06 -8.70
C PRO A 104 -1.93 25.13 -9.08
N ARG A 105 -1.05 25.64 -8.20
CA ARG A 105 0.39 25.74 -8.47
C ARG A 105 1.02 24.35 -8.50
N LEU A 106 0.73 23.52 -7.51
CA LEU A 106 1.17 22.12 -7.48
C LEU A 106 0.64 21.34 -8.69
N LEU A 107 -0.66 21.40 -8.97
CA LEU A 107 -1.25 20.65 -10.08
C LEU A 107 -0.69 21.09 -11.44
N SER A 108 -0.44 22.39 -11.63
CA SER A 108 0.20 22.92 -12.84
C SER A 108 1.65 22.44 -12.96
N PHE A 109 2.42 22.50 -11.87
CA PHE A 109 3.79 21.99 -11.82
C PHE A 109 3.86 20.50 -12.17
N LEU A 110 2.95 19.69 -11.62
CA LEU A 110 2.87 18.26 -11.92
C LEU A 110 2.61 18.02 -13.42
N ARG A 111 1.70 18.77 -14.06
CA ARG A 111 1.44 18.64 -15.50
C ARG A 111 2.68 18.98 -16.33
N ASP A 112 3.35 20.09 -16.02
CA ASP A 112 4.56 20.51 -16.76
C ASP A 112 5.67 19.46 -16.66
N LYS A 113 6.04 19.07 -15.42
CA LYS A 113 7.13 18.12 -15.20
C LYS A 113 6.79 16.71 -15.64
N ALA A 114 5.54 16.29 -15.46
CA ALA A 114 5.08 15.02 -16.01
C ALA A 114 5.16 15.02 -17.53
N GLY A 115 4.88 16.12 -18.23
CA GLY A 115 5.01 16.22 -19.69
C GLY A 115 6.43 15.89 -20.19
N LYS A 116 7.44 16.21 -19.39
CA LYS A 116 8.87 16.10 -19.77
C LYS A 116 9.56 14.85 -19.21
N ALA A 117 9.08 14.32 -18.08
CA ALA A 117 9.66 13.13 -17.46
C ALA A 117 9.49 11.88 -18.34
N GLN A 118 10.46 10.97 -18.28
CA GLN A 118 10.36 9.64 -18.86
C GLN A 118 9.42 8.74 -18.04
N VAL A 119 9.47 8.86 -16.71
CA VAL A 119 8.61 8.12 -15.77
C VAL A 119 8.00 9.07 -14.73
N VAL A 120 6.73 8.86 -14.42
CA VAL A 120 6.06 9.49 -13.29
C VAL A 120 5.71 8.39 -12.29
N LEU A 121 6.32 8.44 -11.12
CA LEU A 121 6.12 7.51 -10.01
C LEU A 121 5.26 8.16 -8.94
N SER A 122 4.13 7.57 -8.55
CA SER A 122 3.42 7.97 -7.33
C SER A 122 3.46 6.89 -6.26
N VAL A 123 3.53 7.30 -5.00
CA VAL A 123 3.45 6.41 -3.84
C VAL A 123 2.16 6.67 -3.07
N SER A 124 1.49 5.61 -2.59
CA SER A 124 0.28 5.75 -1.75
C SER A 124 -0.81 6.53 -2.47
N ASN A 125 -1.52 7.41 -1.77
CA ASN A 125 -2.51 8.30 -2.36
C ASN A 125 -1.89 9.49 -3.14
N GLY A 126 -0.58 9.50 -3.42
CA GLY A 126 0.02 10.47 -4.35
C GLY A 126 -0.58 10.38 -5.75
N SER A 127 -1.11 9.21 -6.13
CA SER A 127 -1.89 9.02 -7.36
C SER A 127 -3.14 9.90 -7.41
N PHE A 128 -3.66 10.40 -6.28
CA PHE A 128 -4.79 11.32 -6.27
C PHE A 128 -4.41 12.67 -6.89
N LEU A 129 -3.20 13.17 -6.64
CA LEU A 129 -2.69 14.40 -7.26
C LEU A 129 -2.50 14.23 -8.76
N LEU A 130 -1.97 13.07 -9.18
CA LEU A 130 -1.86 12.73 -10.61
C LEU A 130 -3.24 12.66 -11.28
N GLY A 131 -4.20 12.00 -10.61
CA GLY A 131 -5.58 11.90 -11.08
C GLY A 131 -6.25 13.27 -11.21
N LYS A 132 -6.16 14.10 -10.18
CA LYS A 132 -6.69 15.48 -10.18
C LYS A 132 -6.01 16.37 -11.24
N ALA A 133 -4.75 16.09 -11.55
CA ALA A 133 -4.03 16.76 -12.63
C ALA A 133 -4.45 16.28 -14.04
N GLY A 134 -5.29 15.24 -14.16
CA GLY A 134 -5.67 14.62 -15.43
C GLY A 134 -4.57 13.74 -16.05
N LEU A 135 -3.58 13.35 -15.25
CA LEU A 135 -2.41 12.59 -15.72
C LEU A 135 -2.64 11.08 -15.74
N LEU A 136 -3.75 10.60 -15.17
CA LEU A 136 -4.07 9.17 -15.10
C LEU A 136 -5.20 8.76 -16.05
N ASP A 137 -5.71 9.68 -16.86
CA ASP A 137 -6.77 9.39 -17.82
C ASP A 137 -6.32 8.27 -18.77
N ASP A 138 -7.17 7.26 -18.97
CA ASP A 138 -6.92 6.06 -19.77
C ASP A 138 -5.74 5.18 -19.31
N HIS A 139 -5.18 5.45 -18.14
CA HIS A 139 -4.08 4.68 -17.55
C HIS A 139 -4.53 3.78 -16.41
N THR A 140 -3.76 2.70 -16.18
CA THR A 140 -4.01 1.81 -15.04
C THR A 140 -3.29 2.34 -13.82
N ALA A 141 -4.04 2.55 -12.73
CA ALA A 141 -3.51 3.13 -11.52
C ALA A 141 -3.99 2.40 -10.27
N THR A 142 -3.27 2.57 -9.17
CA THR A 142 -3.65 2.11 -7.84
C THR A 142 -3.37 3.20 -6.79
N ALA A 143 -3.79 2.94 -5.56
CA ALA A 143 -3.52 3.78 -4.40
C ALA A 143 -3.39 2.88 -3.16
N THR A 144 -2.99 3.45 -2.03
CA THR A 144 -2.96 2.70 -0.77
C THR A 144 -4.31 2.08 -0.43
N PHE A 145 -4.28 0.94 0.26
CA PHE A 145 -5.47 0.22 0.71
C PHE A 145 -6.47 1.15 1.42
N GLY A 146 -7.75 0.95 1.12
CA GLY A 146 -8.86 1.73 1.66
C GLY A 146 -9.12 3.06 0.95
N LEU A 147 -8.24 3.50 0.03
CA LEU A 147 -8.36 4.79 -0.67
C LEU A 147 -8.57 4.67 -2.19
N THR A 148 -8.56 3.47 -2.78
CA THR A 148 -8.77 3.27 -4.23
C THR A 148 -10.13 3.77 -4.74
N ASP A 149 -11.21 3.63 -3.96
CA ASP A 149 -12.50 4.24 -4.28
C ASP A 149 -12.44 5.78 -4.36
N GLY A 150 -11.58 6.39 -3.56
CA GLY A 150 -11.30 7.82 -3.63
C GLY A 150 -10.64 8.19 -4.96
N LEU A 151 -9.66 7.39 -5.38
CA LEU A 151 -9.00 7.58 -6.68
C LEU A 151 -9.99 7.44 -7.83
N ARG A 152 -10.88 6.43 -7.82
CA ARG A 152 -11.94 6.26 -8.84
C ARG A 152 -12.82 7.49 -9.01
N ARG A 153 -13.15 8.17 -7.90
CA ARG A 153 -13.95 9.40 -7.94
C ARG A 153 -13.16 10.60 -8.49
N ILE A 154 -11.87 10.67 -8.21
CA ILE A 154 -11.00 11.78 -8.64
C ILE A 154 -10.58 11.62 -10.11
N ALA A 155 -10.31 10.39 -10.55
CA ALA A 155 -9.88 10.06 -11.90
C ALA A 155 -10.81 9.00 -12.53
N PRO A 156 -12.03 9.40 -12.92
CA PRO A 156 -13.03 8.46 -13.44
C PRO A 156 -12.65 7.82 -14.79
N LEU A 157 -11.72 8.42 -15.52
CA LEU A 157 -11.18 7.88 -16.78
C LEU A 157 -10.01 6.90 -16.57
N ALA A 158 -9.49 6.79 -15.34
CA ALA A 158 -8.42 5.84 -15.02
C ALA A 158 -8.99 4.44 -14.75
N ARG A 159 -8.26 3.41 -15.17
CA ARG A 159 -8.52 2.02 -14.75
C ARG A 159 -7.91 1.78 -13.36
N VAL A 160 -8.69 2.01 -12.32
CA VAL A 160 -8.22 1.83 -10.93
C VAL A 160 -8.35 0.37 -10.47
N VAL A 161 -7.22 -0.22 -10.11
CA VAL A 161 -7.12 -1.61 -9.62
C VAL A 161 -6.78 -1.67 -8.13
N ASP A 162 -7.38 -2.64 -7.43
CA ASP A 162 -7.16 -2.91 -6.01
C ASP A 162 -6.11 -4.01 -5.79
N ASP A 163 -5.63 -4.12 -4.55
CA ASP A 163 -4.82 -5.24 -4.04
C ASP A 163 -3.57 -5.63 -4.87
N VAL A 164 -3.06 -4.69 -5.67
CA VAL A 164 -1.77 -4.80 -6.36
C VAL A 164 -0.69 -4.03 -5.60
N ARG A 165 0.56 -4.49 -5.70
CA ARG A 165 1.73 -3.81 -5.13
C ARG A 165 1.94 -2.45 -5.81
N TYR A 166 1.97 -2.46 -7.14
CA TYR A 166 2.03 -1.28 -7.99
C TYR A 166 1.43 -1.61 -9.36
N THR A 167 1.17 -0.58 -10.15
CA THR A 167 0.82 -0.68 -11.58
C THR A 167 1.92 -0.02 -12.40
N ASP A 168 2.19 -0.58 -13.59
CA ASP A 168 2.99 0.08 -14.63
C ASP A 168 2.11 0.24 -15.86
N SER A 169 1.84 1.48 -16.23
CA SER A 169 1.05 1.87 -17.41
C SER A 169 1.92 2.63 -18.41
N GLY A 170 3.16 2.19 -18.62
CA GLY A 170 4.13 2.80 -19.52
C GLY A 170 4.90 3.91 -18.83
N LYS A 171 4.40 5.14 -18.94
CA LYS A 171 5.00 6.34 -18.33
C LYS A 171 4.62 6.49 -16.85
N TYR A 172 3.43 6.03 -16.47
CA TYR A 172 2.89 6.19 -15.12
C TYR A 172 3.06 4.89 -14.34
N VAL A 173 3.81 4.96 -13.24
CA VAL A 173 3.93 3.90 -12.24
C VAL A 173 3.27 4.39 -10.97
N THR A 174 2.27 3.67 -10.47
CA THR A 174 1.60 4.04 -9.21
C THR A 174 1.70 2.88 -8.23
N SER A 175 2.10 3.14 -6.99
CA SER A 175 2.20 2.11 -5.96
C SER A 175 1.07 2.22 -4.94
N ALA A 176 0.81 1.10 -4.27
CA ALA A 176 -0.09 1.04 -3.13
C ALA A 176 0.55 1.68 -1.89
N GLY A 177 0.64 0.99 -0.77
CA GLY A 177 1.16 1.55 0.49
C GLY A 177 2.63 2.01 0.43
N LEU A 178 3.10 2.56 1.55
CA LEU A 178 4.46 3.12 1.68
C LEU A 178 5.57 2.12 1.34
N SER A 179 5.46 0.87 1.83
CA SER A 179 6.42 -0.19 1.51
C SER A 179 6.39 -0.58 0.02
N ALA A 180 5.23 -0.59 -0.62
CA ALA A 180 5.14 -0.79 -2.06
C ALA A 180 5.78 0.34 -2.87
N GLY A 181 5.95 1.53 -2.28
CA GLY A 181 6.75 2.62 -2.86
C GLY A 181 8.22 2.26 -3.02
N ILE A 182 8.78 1.43 -2.15
CA ILE A 182 10.15 0.91 -2.27
C ILE A 182 10.22 -0.01 -3.48
N ASP A 183 9.32 -0.99 -3.57
CA ASP A 183 9.25 -1.93 -4.68
C ASP A 183 9.00 -1.23 -6.03
N ALA A 184 8.15 -0.19 -6.04
CA ALA A 184 7.88 0.57 -7.25
C ALA A 184 9.09 1.40 -7.70
N ALA A 185 9.88 1.94 -6.77
CA ALA A 185 11.14 2.60 -7.11
C ALA A 185 12.17 1.61 -7.66
N LEU A 186 12.27 0.40 -7.09
CA LEU A 186 13.11 -0.69 -7.61
C LEU A 186 12.65 -1.13 -9.01
N HIS A 187 11.34 -1.24 -9.23
CA HIS A 187 10.77 -1.51 -10.55
C HIS A 187 11.12 -0.44 -11.58
N VAL A 188 11.06 0.84 -11.19
CA VAL A 188 11.47 1.96 -12.06
C VAL A 188 12.95 1.87 -12.43
N LEU A 189 13.83 1.52 -11.49
CA LEU A 189 15.24 1.26 -11.79
C LEU A 189 15.41 0.07 -12.73
N GLU A 190 14.73 -1.04 -12.49
CA GLU A 190 14.79 -2.22 -13.39
C GLU A 190 14.33 -1.85 -14.81
N LYS A 191 13.26 -1.06 -14.94
CA LYS A 191 12.72 -0.60 -16.23
C LYS A 191 13.71 0.30 -17.00
N LEU A 192 14.43 1.17 -16.30
CA LEU A 192 15.25 2.23 -16.91
C LEU A 192 16.73 1.84 -17.06
N ASP A 193 17.28 1.16 -16.06
CA ASP A 193 18.71 0.86 -15.91
C ASP A 193 18.99 -0.66 -15.93
N GLY A 194 17.94 -1.48 -15.94
CA GLY A 194 18.03 -2.94 -15.94
C GLY A 194 18.05 -3.55 -14.54
N ARG A 195 17.75 -4.85 -14.46
CA ARG A 195 17.56 -5.59 -13.21
C ARG A 195 18.75 -5.50 -12.24
N GLY A 196 19.97 -5.46 -12.76
CA GLY A 196 21.18 -5.34 -11.94
C GLY A 196 21.23 -4.06 -11.10
N ALA A 197 20.76 -2.92 -11.64
CA ALA A 197 20.71 -1.65 -10.90
C ALA A 197 19.72 -1.74 -9.72
N ALA A 198 18.54 -2.33 -9.95
CA ALA A 198 17.56 -2.58 -8.90
C ALA A 198 18.09 -3.55 -7.83
N GLN A 199 18.75 -4.65 -8.22
CA GLN A 199 19.36 -5.60 -7.28
C GLN A 199 20.43 -4.95 -6.40
N MET A 200 21.29 -4.11 -6.99
CA MET A 200 22.32 -3.40 -6.23
C MET A 200 21.71 -2.36 -5.29
N ALA A 201 20.68 -1.64 -5.73
CA ALA A 201 19.95 -0.72 -4.87
C ALA A 201 19.29 -1.42 -3.68
N ALA A 202 18.61 -2.55 -3.93
CA ALA A 202 18.01 -3.38 -2.89
C ALA A 202 19.07 -3.91 -1.90
N LEU A 203 20.20 -4.41 -2.42
CA LEU A 203 21.30 -4.89 -1.59
C LEU A 203 21.89 -3.78 -0.71
N ALA A 204 22.04 -2.56 -1.24
CA ALA A 204 22.61 -1.44 -0.50
C ALA A 204 21.79 -1.02 0.73
N VAL A 205 20.48 -1.28 0.72
CA VAL A 205 19.58 -1.04 1.86
C VAL A 205 19.18 -2.33 2.59
N GLU A 206 19.84 -3.46 2.29
CA GLU A 206 19.55 -4.78 2.85
C GLU A 206 18.07 -5.20 2.70
N TYR A 207 17.43 -4.74 1.61
CA TYR A 207 16.04 -5.05 1.33
C TYR A 207 15.94 -6.36 0.55
N ASN A 208 15.24 -7.34 1.11
CA ASN A 208 14.98 -8.62 0.46
C ASN A 208 13.95 -8.46 -0.67
N TRP A 209 14.40 -7.91 -1.80
CA TRP A 209 13.55 -7.61 -2.94
C TRP A 209 13.12 -8.88 -3.67
N ASP A 210 11.82 -9.13 -3.68
CA ASP A 210 11.18 -10.20 -4.44
C ASP A 210 10.14 -9.61 -5.41
N PRO A 211 10.52 -9.30 -6.66
CA PRO A 211 9.62 -8.66 -7.62
C PRO A 211 8.45 -9.56 -8.04
N GLU A 212 8.62 -10.89 -7.99
CA GLU A 212 7.58 -11.88 -8.32
C GLU A 212 6.76 -12.30 -7.08
N GLY A 213 7.30 -12.01 -5.90
CA GLY A 213 6.68 -12.30 -4.61
C GLY A 213 5.37 -11.56 -4.40
N SER A 214 4.60 -12.07 -3.45
CA SER A 214 3.37 -11.41 -3.03
C SER A 214 3.64 -10.19 -2.14
N PHE A 215 2.69 -9.27 -2.06
CA PHE A 215 2.79 -8.04 -1.27
C PHE A 215 1.93 -8.13 -0.02
N VAL A 216 2.35 -7.48 1.08
CA VAL A 216 1.71 -7.60 2.40
C VAL A 216 0.19 -7.51 2.34
N ARG A 217 -0.34 -6.51 1.61
CA ARG A 217 -1.79 -6.29 1.50
C ARG A 217 -2.52 -7.43 0.77
N SER A 218 -1.89 -8.04 -0.23
CA SER A 218 -2.46 -9.16 -1.00
C SER A 218 -2.44 -10.49 -0.25
N GLN A 219 -1.68 -10.57 0.85
CA GLN A 219 -1.44 -11.80 1.60
C GLN A 219 -2.34 -11.90 2.83
N LEU A 220 -2.49 -10.80 3.58
CA LEU A 220 -3.21 -10.80 4.85
C LEU A 220 -4.69 -11.20 4.68
N ALA A 221 -5.15 -12.07 5.59
CA ALA A 221 -6.52 -12.56 5.62
C ALA A 221 -7.55 -11.45 5.90
N ASP A 222 -7.13 -10.33 6.48
CA ASP A 222 -7.96 -9.15 6.74
C ASP A 222 -8.66 -8.60 5.50
N ARG A 223 -8.07 -8.79 4.31
CA ARG A 223 -8.67 -8.38 3.04
C ARG A 223 -10.02 -9.02 2.79
N LEU A 224 -10.24 -10.24 3.25
CA LEU A 224 -11.49 -10.97 3.11
C LEU A 224 -12.58 -10.45 4.09
N CYS A 225 -12.18 -9.58 5.05
CA CYS A 225 -13.06 -8.92 6.01
C CYS A 225 -13.32 -7.44 5.68
N ALA A 226 -12.89 -6.93 4.53
CA ALA A 226 -12.92 -5.50 4.21
C ALA A 226 -14.29 -5.02 3.69
N PHE A 227 -15.35 -5.20 4.48
CA PHE A 227 -16.71 -4.78 4.13
C PHE A 227 -17.21 -3.61 4.96
N ARG A 228 -18.15 -2.85 4.38
CA ARG A 228 -18.88 -1.80 5.09
C ARG A 228 -20.05 -2.43 5.85
N TYR A 229 -20.02 -2.32 7.16
CA TYR A 229 -21.16 -2.65 8.02
C TYR A 229 -22.04 -1.41 8.25
N ALA A 230 -23.36 -1.60 8.35
CA ALA A 230 -24.34 -0.52 8.54
C ALA A 230 -24.38 0.02 9.99
N VAL A 231 -23.28 -0.11 10.74
CA VAL A 231 -23.17 0.23 12.16
C VAL A 231 -22.09 1.30 12.32
N THR A 232 -22.51 2.55 12.44
CA THR A 232 -21.62 3.71 12.47
C THR A 232 -20.90 3.90 13.80
N SER A 233 -21.39 3.30 14.88
CA SER A 233 -20.82 3.40 16.24
C SER A 233 -19.74 2.34 16.54
N ALA A 234 -19.38 1.48 15.58
CA ALA A 234 -18.41 0.41 15.81
C ALA A 234 -16.99 0.97 16.04
N GLN A 235 -16.48 0.81 17.26
CA GLN A 235 -15.12 1.16 17.64
C GLN A 235 -14.25 -0.10 17.70
N SER A 236 -13.11 -0.09 17.02
CA SER A 236 -12.18 -1.22 17.02
C SER A 236 -11.57 -1.42 18.41
N ILE A 237 -11.75 -2.60 18.99
CA ILE A 237 -11.13 -3.01 20.27
C ILE A 237 -9.82 -3.74 19.98
N ARG A 238 -9.88 -4.75 19.11
CA ARG A 238 -8.74 -5.62 18.78
C ARG A 238 -8.78 -5.98 17.30
N ARG A 239 -7.60 -6.03 16.70
CA ARG A 239 -7.38 -6.53 15.35
C ARG A 239 -6.07 -7.29 15.32
N GLU A 240 -6.11 -8.56 14.93
CA GLU A 240 -4.92 -9.41 14.85
C GLU A 240 -5.09 -10.51 13.81
N GLY A 241 -3.97 -11.01 13.30
CA GLY A 241 -3.96 -12.13 12.37
C GLY A 241 -2.75 -12.12 11.45
N ASP A 242 -2.81 -12.99 10.43
CA ASP A 242 -1.77 -13.27 9.46
C ASP A 242 -2.41 -13.64 8.09
N GLU A 243 -1.72 -14.42 7.27
CA GLU A 243 -2.18 -14.87 5.94
C GLU A 243 -3.21 -16.00 5.97
N GLU A 244 -3.38 -16.64 7.12
CA GLU A 244 -4.20 -17.84 7.32
C GLU A 244 -5.34 -17.61 8.33
N GLN A 245 -5.24 -16.58 9.17
CA GLN A 245 -6.31 -16.22 10.11
C GLN A 245 -6.42 -14.72 10.32
N TRP A 246 -7.62 -14.25 10.65
CA TRP A 246 -7.83 -12.87 11.07
C TRP A 246 -8.95 -12.76 12.08
N VAL A 247 -8.79 -11.91 13.09
CA VAL A 247 -9.79 -11.58 14.10
C VAL A 247 -9.95 -10.07 14.20
N ASN A 248 -11.19 -9.61 14.08
CA ASN A 248 -11.58 -8.24 14.40
C ASN A 248 -12.60 -8.26 15.53
N GLU A 249 -12.38 -7.42 16.54
CA GLU A 249 -13.30 -7.20 17.65
C GLU A 249 -13.69 -5.72 17.71
N TRP A 250 -14.98 -5.45 17.83
CA TRP A 250 -15.54 -4.11 17.92
C TRP A 250 -16.49 -3.95 19.12
N ALA A 251 -16.50 -2.76 19.70
CA ALA A 251 -17.56 -2.28 20.57
C ALA A 251 -18.55 -1.47 19.74
N VAL A 252 -19.83 -1.81 19.81
CA VAL A 252 -20.93 -1.10 19.14
C VAL A 252 -21.85 -0.55 20.22
N THR A 253 -22.07 0.76 20.27
CA THR A 253 -22.93 1.38 21.29
C THR A 253 -24.32 1.75 20.76
N ASP A 254 -24.45 1.89 19.44
CA ASP A 254 -25.69 2.19 18.74
C ASP A 254 -25.72 1.49 17.36
N PRO A 255 -26.62 0.53 17.13
CA PRO A 255 -27.67 0.06 18.04
C PRO A 255 -27.12 -0.80 19.19
N SER A 256 -27.78 -0.76 20.34
CA SER A 256 -27.39 -1.57 21.52
C SER A 256 -28.02 -2.96 21.57
N SER A 257 -28.95 -3.28 20.64
CA SER A 257 -29.54 -4.63 20.51
C SER A 257 -28.56 -5.55 19.78
N PRO A 258 -28.13 -6.65 20.41
CA PRO A 258 -27.30 -7.67 19.76
C PRO A 258 -27.91 -8.16 18.43
N GLU A 259 -29.23 -8.34 18.36
CA GLU A 259 -29.95 -8.90 17.20
C GLU A 259 -29.85 -7.99 15.98
N VAL A 260 -30.05 -6.68 16.20
CA VAL A 260 -29.92 -5.67 15.14
C VAL A 260 -28.49 -5.59 14.66
N VAL A 261 -27.51 -5.61 15.57
CA VAL A 261 -26.08 -5.61 15.22
C VAL A 261 -25.71 -6.86 14.43
N PHE A 262 -26.18 -8.04 14.86
CA PHE A 262 -25.90 -9.31 14.21
C PHE A 262 -26.46 -9.36 12.78
N GLU A 263 -27.70 -8.94 12.56
CA GLU A 263 -28.27 -8.91 11.21
C GLU A 263 -27.60 -7.87 10.31
N ALA A 264 -27.16 -6.73 10.86
CA ALA A 264 -26.38 -5.74 10.11
C ALA A 264 -25.03 -6.31 9.62
N PHE A 265 -24.30 -7.01 10.49
CA PHE A 265 -23.05 -7.67 10.12
C PHE A 265 -23.27 -8.84 9.16
N GLN A 266 -24.27 -9.70 9.39
CA GLN A 266 -24.61 -10.78 8.46
C GLN A 266 -24.98 -10.26 7.08
N THR A 267 -25.77 -9.18 7.00
CA THR A 267 -26.13 -8.55 5.72
C THR A 267 -24.89 -8.01 5.02
N ALA A 268 -24.01 -7.32 5.75
CA ALA A 268 -22.75 -6.81 5.19
C ALA A 268 -21.87 -7.95 4.66
N ILE A 269 -21.73 -9.05 5.40
CA ILE A 269 -20.99 -10.24 4.96
C ILE A 269 -21.62 -10.77 3.67
N ARG A 270 -22.94 -11.05 3.65
CA ARG A 270 -23.66 -11.59 2.47
C ARG A 270 -23.48 -10.72 1.23
N GLN A 271 -23.59 -9.40 1.36
CA GLN A 271 -23.41 -8.45 0.26
C GLN A 271 -21.97 -8.44 -0.22
N HIS A 272 -21.02 -8.50 0.71
CA HIS A 272 -19.61 -8.57 0.35
C HIS A 272 -19.32 -9.85 -0.42
N VAL A 273 -19.88 -11.01 -0.04
CA VAL A 273 -19.60 -12.31 -0.67
C VAL A 273 -19.82 -12.36 -2.18
N THR A 274 -20.54 -11.40 -2.78
CA THR A 274 -20.69 -11.29 -4.24
C THR A 274 -19.37 -11.16 -5.02
N TRP A 275 -18.27 -10.74 -4.39
CA TRP A 275 -16.91 -10.78 -4.97
C TRP A 275 -16.14 -12.09 -4.77
N MET A 276 -16.65 -13.03 -3.97
CA MET A 276 -16.04 -14.34 -3.76
C MET A 276 -16.62 -15.27 -4.82
N GLU A 277 -15.78 -16.05 -5.49
CA GLU A 277 -16.18 -16.92 -6.61
C GLU A 277 -17.15 -18.07 -6.19
N SER A 278 -17.59 -18.11 -4.93
CA SER A 278 -18.44 -19.16 -4.38
C SER A 278 -19.52 -18.62 -3.44
N THR A 279 -20.72 -19.21 -3.53
CA THR A 279 -21.82 -18.92 -2.60
C THR A 279 -21.47 -19.44 -1.20
N PRO A 280 -21.57 -18.60 -0.15
CA PRO A 280 -21.17 -18.97 1.18
C PRO A 280 -22.14 -20.00 1.76
N GLN A 281 -21.61 -21.09 2.31
CA GLN A 281 -22.42 -22.12 2.97
C GLN A 281 -22.60 -21.77 4.44
N TRP A 282 -23.76 -21.22 4.78
CA TRP A 282 -24.11 -20.84 6.15
C TRP A 282 -24.51 -22.06 6.96
N THR A 283 -24.05 -22.13 8.20
CA THR A 283 -24.49 -23.14 9.15
C THR A 283 -24.75 -22.45 10.49
N LYS A 284 -25.92 -22.68 11.06
CA LYS A 284 -26.21 -22.26 12.43
C LYS A 284 -25.38 -23.14 13.37
N ILE A 285 -24.73 -22.54 14.37
CA ILE A 285 -24.05 -23.28 15.44
C ILE A 285 -25.05 -23.39 16.58
N ASP A 286 -25.57 -24.58 16.84
CA ASP A 286 -26.76 -24.77 17.68
C ASP A 286 -26.56 -24.60 19.19
N GLY A 287 -27.60 -24.04 19.81
CA GLY A 287 -28.00 -24.10 21.21
C GLY A 287 -29.40 -23.47 21.33
N GLU A 288 -30.32 -24.12 22.04
CA GLU A 288 -31.74 -23.71 22.14
C GLU A 288 -31.93 -22.36 22.89
N ASP A 289 -30.92 -21.86 23.62
CA ASP A 289 -30.95 -20.56 24.35
C ASP A 289 -29.52 -19.98 24.63
N ALA A 290 -28.66 -19.70 23.61
CA ALA A 290 -27.42 -18.89 23.78
C ALA A 290 -26.84 -18.37 22.43
N PRO A 291 -26.10 -17.23 22.37
CA PRO A 291 -26.43 -16.04 21.56
C PRO A 291 -25.86 -15.98 20.13
N LEU A 292 -26.51 -15.12 19.33
CA LEU A 292 -26.21 -14.65 17.96
C LEU A 292 -24.80 -14.98 17.44
N ARG A 293 -24.69 -16.19 16.91
CA ARG A 293 -23.48 -16.72 16.30
C ARG A 293 -23.82 -17.35 14.96
N SER A 294 -23.02 -17.06 13.94
CA SER A 294 -23.14 -17.69 12.64
C SER A 294 -21.76 -18.08 12.10
N GLN A 295 -21.72 -19.16 11.33
CA GLN A 295 -20.54 -19.53 10.55
C GLN A 295 -20.89 -19.67 9.08
N TRP A 296 -19.90 -19.42 8.23
CA TRP A 296 -19.98 -19.68 6.81
C TRP A 296 -18.67 -20.22 6.28
N ARG A 297 -18.74 -20.89 5.13
CA ARG A 297 -17.56 -21.30 4.35
C ARG A 297 -17.59 -20.69 2.97
N PHE A 298 -16.42 -20.37 2.43
CA PHE A 298 -16.25 -19.82 1.09
C PHE A 298 -14.88 -20.18 0.51
N ARG A 299 -14.68 -19.90 -0.77
CA ARG A 299 -13.38 -19.95 -1.45
C ARG A 299 -12.93 -18.57 -1.89
N ASP A 300 -11.65 -18.27 -1.70
CA ASP A 300 -11.03 -17.03 -2.19
C ASP A 300 -10.63 -17.15 -3.67
N GLU A 301 -10.10 -16.07 -4.25
CA GLU A 301 -9.70 -16.03 -5.66
C GLU A 301 -8.48 -16.91 -6.00
N ARG A 302 -7.87 -17.56 -4.99
CA ARG A 302 -6.82 -18.57 -5.15
C ARG A 302 -7.35 -19.99 -4.93
N ASP A 303 -8.68 -20.16 -4.97
CA ASP A 303 -9.40 -21.41 -4.72
C ASP A 303 -9.13 -22.02 -3.34
N ARG A 304 -8.68 -21.21 -2.36
CA ARG A 304 -8.43 -21.67 -1.00
C ARG A 304 -9.71 -21.65 -0.19
N SER A 305 -9.94 -22.69 0.62
CA SER A 305 -11.15 -22.80 1.45
C SER A 305 -11.01 -22.08 2.79
N TRP A 306 -12.01 -21.28 3.13
CA TRP A 306 -12.04 -20.46 4.33
C TRP A 306 -13.29 -20.73 5.16
N ARG A 307 -13.16 -20.50 6.47
CA ARG A 307 -14.25 -20.52 7.44
C ARG A 307 -14.32 -19.17 8.13
N GLY A 308 -15.49 -18.55 8.08
CA GLY A 308 -15.80 -17.34 8.85
C GLY A 308 -16.72 -17.64 10.03
N VAL A 309 -16.52 -16.91 11.12
CA VAL A 309 -17.35 -16.96 12.33
C VAL A 309 -17.68 -15.53 12.75
N LEU A 310 -18.96 -15.24 12.93
CA LEU A 310 -19.46 -13.99 13.51
C LEU A 310 -20.09 -14.32 14.86
N GLU A 311 -19.65 -13.63 15.89
CA GLU A 311 -20.15 -13.72 17.27
C GLU A 311 -20.56 -12.33 17.73
N VAL A 312 -21.76 -12.21 18.28
CA VAL A 312 -22.28 -10.96 18.83
C VAL A 312 -22.79 -11.21 20.24
N THR A 313 -22.22 -10.49 21.21
CA THR A 313 -22.52 -10.66 22.63
C THR A 313 -22.85 -9.31 23.28
N PRO A 314 -23.81 -9.24 24.23
CA PRO A 314 -24.00 -8.05 25.04
C PRO A 314 -22.69 -7.63 25.73
N ASN A 315 -22.38 -6.32 25.78
CA ASN A 315 -21.20 -5.85 26.48
C ASN A 315 -21.44 -5.86 28.00
N THR A 316 -20.96 -6.92 28.66
CA THR A 316 -21.14 -7.14 30.10
C THR A 316 -20.19 -6.33 30.98
N VAL A 317 -19.13 -5.73 30.41
CA VAL A 317 -18.08 -5.04 31.16
C VAL A 317 -18.39 -3.56 31.40
N SER A 318 -18.95 -2.86 30.42
CA SER A 318 -19.36 -1.45 30.57
C SER A 318 -20.86 -1.26 30.83
N GLY A 319 -21.68 -2.31 30.66
CA GLY A 319 -23.14 -2.23 30.74
C GLY A 319 -23.79 -1.44 29.58
N GLN A 320 -23.01 -0.99 28.59
CA GLN A 320 -23.50 -0.27 27.41
C GLN A 320 -22.91 -0.87 26.13
N GLY A 321 -23.79 -1.17 25.18
CA GLY A 321 -23.43 -1.63 23.84
C GLY A 321 -23.29 -3.15 23.68
N VAL A 322 -22.71 -3.53 22.56
CA VAL A 322 -22.59 -4.88 22.01
C VAL A 322 -21.14 -5.12 21.61
N ALA A 323 -20.57 -6.25 21.99
CA ALA A 323 -19.29 -6.70 21.48
C ALA A 323 -19.50 -7.58 20.25
N VAL A 324 -18.80 -7.27 19.17
CA VAL A 324 -18.83 -8.02 17.91
C VAL A 324 -17.45 -8.62 17.69
N ARG A 325 -17.39 -9.93 17.44
CA ARG A 325 -16.18 -10.64 17.04
C ARG A 325 -16.39 -11.32 15.69
N LEU A 326 -15.52 -10.98 14.75
CA LEU A 326 -15.46 -11.58 13.42
C LEU A 326 -14.13 -12.30 13.29
N SER A 327 -14.16 -13.59 12.97
CA SER A 327 -12.96 -14.41 12.80
C SER A 327 -12.98 -15.12 11.45
N LEU A 328 -11.85 -15.13 10.75
CA LEU A 328 -11.60 -15.91 9.56
C LEU A 328 -10.46 -16.89 9.82
N HIS A 329 -10.60 -18.10 9.30
CA HIS A 329 -9.57 -19.12 9.34
C HIS A 329 -9.52 -19.85 7.99
N LEU A 330 -8.32 -20.01 7.45
CA LEU A 330 -8.04 -20.86 6.32
C LEU A 330 -8.25 -22.32 6.75
N ASP A 331 -9.14 -23.05 6.07
CA ASP A 331 -9.27 -24.48 6.32
C ASP A 331 -8.00 -25.15 5.76
N PRO A 332 -7.19 -25.87 6.58
CA PRO A 332 -6.00 -26.53 6.09
C PRO A 332 -6.40 -27.52 5.00
N ARG A 333 -5.64 -27.55 3.89
CA ARG A 333 -5.89 -28.51 2.80
C ARG A 333 -5.99 -29.89 3.43
N ARG A 334 -7.13 -30.58 3.27
CA ARG A 334 -7.11 -32.05 3.41
C ARG A 334 -6.07 -32.51 2.41
N ALA A 335 -4.96 -33.07 2.88
CA ALA A 335 -4.11 -33.86 2.02
C ALA A 335 -5.03 -34.87 1.34
N SER A 336 -5.15 -34.78 0.03
CA SER A 336 -5.78 -35.84 -0.76
C SER A 336 -4.99 -37.11 -0.42
N ILE A 337 -5.63 -38.05 0.29
CA ILE A 337 -5.06 -39.37 0.57
C ILE A 337 -5.04 -40.16 -0.73
#